data_AF-W1YH90-F1
#
_entry.id   AF-W1YH90-F1
#
_cell.length_a   1.000
_cell.length_b   1.000
_cell.length_c   1.000
_cell.angle_alpha   90.00
_cell.angle_beta   90.00
_cell.angle_gamma   90.00
#
_symmetry.space_group_name_H-M   'P 1'
#
loop_
_entity.id
_entity.type
_entity.pdbx_description
1 polymer ?
#
loop_
_entity_poly.entity_id
_entity_poly.type
_entity_poly.pdbx_seq_one_letter_code
_entity_poly.pdbx_strand_id
1 'polypeptide(L)'
;YSGMYTLEIVKGTEFLNAFFRSGLNCTVLALTLNTCAYTTEIFAGAIRSVPHGEIEAARAYGFSTFKMYRCIILPSALRIALPAYSNEVILMLHSTALAFTATVPDLLKIARDINAATYQPFTA
;
A
#
# COMPACT_ATOMS: atom_id res chain seq x y z
N TYR A 1 4.73 -20.48 5.83
CA TYR A 1 5.52 -19.24 5.60
C TYR A 1 6.88 -19.60 4.99
N SER A 2 6.91 -20.18 3.77
CA SER A 2 8.11 -20.86 3.24
C SER A 2 8.37 -20.57 1.75
N GLY A 3 8.02 -19.38 1.26
CA GLY A 3 8.23 -19.02 -0.16
C GLY A 3 9.47 -18.17 -0.39
N MET A 4 9.56 -16.99 0.24
CA MET A 4 10.61 -16.00 -0.03
C MET A 4 11.94 -16.24 0.70
N TYR A 5 11.96 -17.00 1.80
CA TYR A 5 13.18 -17.24 2.57
C TYR A 5 14.17 -18.21 1.88
N THR A 6 13.70 -18.96 0.87
CA THR A 6 14.48 -19.99 0.16
C THR A 6 15.38 -19.42 -0.94
N LEU A 7 15.14 -18.19 -1.41
CA LEU A 7 15.94 -17.59 -2.49
C LEU A 7 17.36 -17.26 -2.00
N GLU A 8 18.37 -17.88 -2.61
CA GLU A 8 19.80 -17.73 -2.25
C GLU A 8 20.29 -16.26 -2.28
N ILE A 9 19.66 -15.42 -3.10
CA ILE A 9 19.92 -13.99 -3.20
C ILE A 9 19.62 -13.24 -1.87
N VAL A 10 18.63 -13.69 -1.11
CA VAL A 10 18.24 -13.09 0.18
C VAL A 10 19.18 -13.52 1.30
N LYS A 11 19.74 -14.74 1.22
CA LYS A 11 20.71 -15.26 2.20
C LYS A 11 22.10 -14.65 2.05
N GLY A 12 22.50 -14.26 0.83
CA GLY A 12 23.82 -13.69 0.55
C GLY A 12 24.05 -12.28 1.11
N THR A 13 22.97 -11.57 1.51
CA THR A 13 23.07 -10.21 2.05
C THR A 13 22.51 -10.19 3.47
N GLU A 14 23.36 -9.98 4.49
CA GLU A 14 22.98 -10.03 5.91
C GLU A 14 21.79 -9.12 6.25
N PHE A 15 21.73 -7.96 5.58
CA PHE A 15 20.64 -6.98 5.70
C PHE A 15 19.28 -7.53 5.22
N LEU A 16 19.25 -8.23 4.08
CA LEU A 16 18.02 -8.76 3.50
C LEU A 16 17.52 -9.96 4.31
N ASN A 17 18.43 -10.81 4.79
CA ASN A 17 18.10 -11.91 5.69
C ASN A 17 17.51 -11.39 7.02
N ALA A 18 18.14 -10.38 7.64
CA ALA A 18 17.61 -9.74 8.85
C ALA A 18 16.24 -9.10 8.63
N PHE A 19 16.01 -8.47 7.46
CA PHE A 19 14.74 -7.85 7.11
C PHE A 19 13.61 -8.87 6.92
N PHE A 20 13.84 -9.92 6.11
CA PHE A 20 12.83 -10.95 5.81
C PHE A 20 12.63 -11.99 6.93
N ARG A 21 13.56 -12.08 7.90
CA ARG A 21 13.41 -12.92 9.09
C ARG A 21 12.31 -12.41 10.04
N SER A 22 12.02 -11.11 10.02
CA SER A 22 10.87 -10.54 10.72
C SER A 22 9.61 -10.68 9.86
N GLY A 23 8.69 -11.56 10.28
CA GLY A 23 7.40 -11.72 9.62
C GLY A 23 6.63 -10.38 9.54
N LEU A 24 6.81 -9.52 10.54
CA LEU A 24 6.17 -8.20 10.60
C LEU A 24 6.67 -7.26 9.49
N ASN A 25 7.97 -7.29 9.17
CA ASN A 25 8.53 -6.51 8.06
C ASN A 25 8.00 -6.98 6.71
N CYS A 26 7.87 -8.30 6.52
CA CYS A 26 7.29 -8.87 5.30
C CYS A 26 5.82 -8.45 5.12
N THR A 27 5.03 -8.50 6.20
CA THR A 27 3.62 -8.08 6.17
C THR A 27 3.49 -6.59 5.87
N VAL A 28 4.29 -5.73 6.51
CA VAL A 28 4.28 -4.29 6.25
C VAL A 28 4.69 -3.98 4.81
N LEU A 29 5.71 -4.64 4.28
CA LEU A 29 6.15 -4.47 2.89
C LEU A 29 5.04 -4.85 1.91
N ALA A 30 4.41 -6.02 2.11
CA ALA A 30 3.33 -6.50 1.24
C ALA A 30 2.12 -5.55 1.27
N LEU A 31 1.74 -5.07 2.45
CA LEU A 31 0.64 -4.12 2.62
C LEU A 31 0.98 -2.79 1.93
N THR A 32 2.19 -2.27 2.14
CA THR A 32 2.65 -1.00 1.54
C THR A 32 2.64 -1.07 0.02
N LEU A 33 3.14 -2.16 -0.56
CA LEU A 33 3.15 -2.36 -2.01
C LEU A 33 1.73 -2.42 -2.59
N ASN A 34 0.82 -3.14 -1.93
CA ASN A 34 -0.57 -3.22 -2.34
C ASN A 34 -1.23 -1.83 -2.33
N THR A 35 -1.12 -1.11 -1.21
CA THR A 35 -1.63 0.26 -1.07
C THR A 35 -1.03 1.21 -2.11
N CYS A 36 0.27 1.11 -2.37
CA CYS A 36 0.96 1.97 -3.33
C CYS A 36 0.46 1.72 -4.77
N ALA A 37 0.24 0.47 -5.15
CA ALA A 37 -0.31 0.11 -6.46
C ALA A 37 -1.72 0.70 -6.66
N TYR A 38 -2.63 0.49 -5.70
CA TYR A 38 -3.99 1.05 -5.74
C TYR A 38 -3.98 2.58 -5.80
N THR A 39 -3.18 3.22 -4.96
CA THR A 39 -3.05 4.68 -4.94
C THR A 39 -2.55 5.20 -6.30
N THR A 40 -1.58 4.52 -6.91
CA THR A 40 -1.04 4.89 -8.22
C THR A 40 -2.09 4.79 -9.31
N GLU A 41 -2.92 3.73 -9.32
CA GLU A 41 -4.02 3.61 -10.28
C GLU A 41 -5.09 4.70 -10.11
N ILE A 42 -5.39 5.11 -8.88
CA ILE A 42 -6.32 6.22 -8.62
C ILE A 42 -5.77 7.52 -9.21
N PHE A 43 -4.49 7.84 -8.96
CA PHE A 43 -3.88 9.03 -9.54
C PHE A 43 -3.80 8.96 -11.07
N ALA A 44 -3.46 7.80 -11.64
CA ALA A 44 -3.43 7.60 -13.08
C ALA A 44 -4.83 7.73 -13.71
N GLY A 45 -5.86 7.16 -13.08
CA GLY A 45 -7.25 7.28 -13.47
C GLY A 45 -7.75 8.73 -13.40
N ALA A 46 -7.39 9.46 -12.35
CA ALA A 46 -7.74 10.87 -12.19
C ALA A 46 -7.13 11.74 -13.30
N ILE A 47 -5.86 11.50 -13.67
CA ILE A 47 -5.21 12.20 -14.80
C ILE A 47 -5.90 11.87 -16.13
N ARG A 48 -6.29 10.61 -16.36
CA ARG A 48 -7.03 10.21 -17.57
C ARG A 48 -8.46 10.78 -17.63
N SER A 49 -9.06 11.03 -16.48
CA SER A 49 -10.42 11.58 -16.38
C SER A 49 -10.52 13.07 -16.69
N VAL A 50 -9.38 13.77 -16.82
CA VAL A 50 -9.36 15.20 -17.14
C VAL A 50 -10.02 15.44 -18.51
N PRO A 51 -11.02 16.33 -18.59
CA PRO A 51 -11.75 16.58 -19.82
C PRO A 51 -10.83 17.12 -20.92
N HIS A 52 -10.95 16.55 -22.13
CA HIS A 52 -10.10 16.92 -23.27
C HIS A 52 -10.32 18.37 -23.72
N GLY A 53 -11.48 18.97 -23.42
CA GLY A 53 -11.76 20.37 -23.68
C GLY A 53 -10.83 21.35 -22.95
N GLU A 54 -10.35 21.01 -21.74
CA GLU A 54 -9.36 21.86 -21.05
C GLU A 54 -8.00 21.84 -21.77
N ILE A 55 -7.63 20.70 -22.35
CA ILE A 55 -6.39 20.50 -23.11
C ILE A 55 -6.47 21.24 -24.45
N GLU A 56 -7.60 21.12 -25.15
CA GLU A 56 -7.84 21.81 -26.42
C GLU A 56 -7.91 23.34 -26.24
N ALA A 57 -8.57 23.83 -25.19
CA ALA A 57 -8.64 25.25 -24.87
C ALA A 57 -7.25 25.83 -24.52
N ALA A 58 -6.46 25.12 -23.72
CA ALA A 58 -5.09 25.54 -23.38
C ALA A 58 -4.19 25.61 -24.63
N ARG A 59 -4.35 24.64 -25.54
CA ARG A 59 -3.61 24.62 -26.82
C ARG A 59 -4.03 25.75 -27.74
N ALA A 60 -5.32 26.08 -27.82
CA ALA A 60 -5.84 27.22 -28.58
C ALA A 60 -5.35 28.57 -28.02
N TYR A 61 -5.16 28.66 -26.70
CA TYR A 61 -4.58 29.83 -26.03
C TYR A 61 -3.04 29.94 -26.16
N GLY A 62 -2.36 29.00 -26.81
CA GLY A 62 -0.91 29.02 -27.00
C GLY A 62 -0.09 28.63 -25.77
N PHE A 63 -0.66 27.88 -24.82
CA PHE A 63 0.10 27.37 -23.69
C PHE A 63 1.17 26.37 -24.15
N SER A 64 2.38 26.50 -23.59
CA SER A 64 3.39 25.43 -23.64
C SER A 64 2.90 24.21 -22.87
N THR A 65 3.19 23.00 -23.37
CA THR A 65 2.84 21.72 -22.76
C THR A 65 3.17 21.66 -21.28
N PHE A 66 4.33 22.23 -20.87
CA PHE A 66 4.74 22.21 -19.46
C PHE A 66 3.88 23.10 -18.55
N LYS A 67 3.51 24.30 -19.04
CA LYS A 67 2.58 25.18 -18.30
C LYS A 67 1.18 24.58 -18.24
N MET A 68 0.71 23.98 -19.33
CA MET A 68 -0.59 23.31 -19.39
C MET A 68 -0.69 22.19 -18.36
N TYR A 69 0.32 21.31 -18.29
CA TYR A 69 0.34 20.23 -17.31
C TYR A 69 0.33 20.76 -15.88
N ARG A 70 1.17 21.74 -15.56
CA ARG A 70 1.35 22.21 -14.18
C ARG A 70 0.22 23.11 -13.67
N CYS A 71 -0.38 23.95 -14.52
CA CYS A 71 -1.43 24.89 -14.12
C CYS A 71 -2.85 24.37 -14.32
N ILE A 72 -3.08 23.43 -15.24
CA ILE A 72 -4.42 22.99 -15.61
C ILE A 72 -4.60 21.51 -15.24
N ILE A 73 -3.83 20.62 -15.87
CA ILE A 73 -4.03 19.17 -15.74
C ILE A 73 -3.76 18.69 -14.31
N LEU A 74 -2.64 19.09 -13.70
CA LEU A 74 -2.26 18.64 -12.36
C LEU A 74 -3.28 19.05 -11.27
N PRO A 75 -3.68 20.34 -11.14
CA PRO A 75 -4.65 20.73 -10.13
C PRO A 75 -6.05 20.19 -10.41
N SER A 76 -6.44 20.04 -11.67
CA SER A 76 -7.74 19.46 -12.06
C SER A 76 -7.78 17.96 -11.71
N ALA A 77 -6.74 17.21 -12.10
CA ALA A 77 -6.59 15.79 -11.75
C ALA A 77 -6.52 15.58 -10.23
N LEU A 78 -5.79 16.42 -9.48
CA LEU A 78 -5.75 16.35 -8.01
C LEU A 78 -7.13 16.56 -7.38
N ARG A 79 -7.92 17.49 -7.91
CA ARG A 79 -9.27 17.77 -7.41
C ARG A 79 -10.23 16.59 -7.65
N ILE A 80 -10.05 15.87 -8.76
CA ILE A 80 -10.81 14.64 -9.06
C ILE A 80 -10.30 13.46 -8.21
N ALA A 81 -8.98 13.36 -8.01
CA ALA A 81 -8.35 12.32 -7.21
C ALA A 81 -8.70 12.41 -5.72
N LEU A 82 -8.82 13.61 -5.15
CA LEU A 82 -9.09 13.86 -3.73
C LEU A 82 -10.31 13.09 -3.16
N PRO A 83 -11.52 13.21 -3.73
CA PRO A 83 -12.68 12.46 -3.26
C PRO A 83 -12.56 10.95 -3.55
N ALA A 84 -11.99 10.56 -4.69
CA ALA A 84 -11.79 9.14 -5.04
C ALA A 84 -10.81 8.44 -4.10
N TYR A 85 -9.71 9.13 -3.77
CA TYR A 85 -8.70 8.67 -2.82
C TYR A 85 -9.26 8.54 -1.41
N SER A 86 -10.09 9.51 -0.98
CA SER A 86 -10.73 9.46 0.34
C SER A 86 -11.62 8.21 0.48
N ASN A 87 -12.37 7.87 -0.58
CA ASN A 87 -13.18 6.66 -0.60
C ASN A 87 -12.34 5.38 -0.50
N GLU A 88 -11.23 5.32 -1.24
CA GLU A 88 -10.33 4.17 -1.20
C GLU A 88 -9.65 4.00 0.16
N VAL A 89 -9.21 5.09 0.78
CA VAL A 89 -8.61 5.07 2.13
C VAL A 89 -9.60 4.51 3.15
N ILE A 90 -10.89 4.85 3.05
CA ILE A 90 -11.92 4.30 3.95
C ILE A 90 -12.08 2.79 3.73
N LEU A 91 -12.17 2.33 2.48
CA LEU A 91 -12.26 0.90 2.15
C LEU A 91 -11.02 0.12 2.61
N MET A 92 -9.83 0.70 2.43
CA MET A 92 -8.57 0.12 2.86
C MET A 92 -8.47 0.05 4.39
N LEU A 93 -8.87 1.10 5.10
CA LEU A 93 -8.92 1.12 6.56
C LEU A 93 -9.86 0.03 7.10
N HIS A 94 -11.05 -0.10 6.50
CA HIS A 94 -12.02 -1.11 6.89
C HIS A 94 -11.47 -2.53 6.68
N SER A 95 -10.85 -2.78 5.52
CA SER A 95 -10.21 -4.06 5.20
C SER A 95 -9.04 -4.37 6.12
N THR A 96 -8.22 -3.37 6.48
CA THR A 96 -7.08 -3.52 7.39
C THR A 96 -7.56 -3.82 8.82
N ALA A 97 -8.63 -3.16 9.29
CA ALA A 97 -9.23 -3.43 10.59
C ALA A 97 -9.82 -4.86 10.66
N LEU A 98 -10.49 -5.32 9.60
CA LEU A 98 -10.97 -6.70 9.49
C LEU A 98 -9.81 -7.71 9.47
N ALA A 99 -8.76 -7.45 8.71
CA ALA A 99 -7.58 -8.30 8.67
C ALA A 99 -6.86 -8.37 10.04
N PHE A 100 -6.73 -7.24 10.73
CA PHE A 100 -6.11 -7.18 12.07
C PHE A 100 -6.95 -7.94 13.11
N THR A 101 -8.26 -7.72 13.13
CA THR A 101 -9.17 -8.44 14.03
C THR A 101 -9.22 -9.94 13.76
N ALA A 102 -9.00 -10.39 12.53
CA ALA A 102 -8.84 -11.81 12.21
C ALA A 102 -7.45 -12.36 12.63
N THR A 103 -6.39 -11.55 12.52
CA THR A 103 -5.01 -11.96 12.83
C THR A 103 -4.74 -12.03 14.34
N VAL A 104 -5.35 -11.18 15.15
CA VAL A 104 -5.16 -11.17 16.62
C VAL A 104 -5.55 -12.50 17.28
N PRO A 105 -6.74 -13.08 17.02
CA PRO A 105 -7.10 -14.42 17.50
C PRO A 105 -6.12 -15.50 17.05
N ASP A 106 -5.63 -15.42 15.81
CA ASP A 106 -4.72 -16.40 15.22
C ASP A 106 -3.32 -16.32 15.86
N LEU A 107 -2.81 -15.11 16.10
CA LEU A 107 -1.60 -14.87 16.87
C LEU A 107 -1.72 -15.35 18.32
N LEU A 108 -2.83 -15.06 18.98
CA LEU A 108 -3.09 -15.53 20.35
C LEU A 108 -3.24 -17.05 20.39
N LYS A 109 -3.78 -17.66 19.34
CA LYS A 109 -3.85 -19.12 19.20
C LYS A 109 -2.44 -19.71 19.08
N ILE A 110 -1.60 -19.18 18.18
CA ILE A 110 -0.20 -19.61 18.03
C ILE A 110 0.56 -19.42 19.35
N ALA A 111 0.38 -18.28 20.03
CA ALA A 111 1.00 -18.01 21.32
C ALA A 111 0.55 -18.99 22.40
N ARG A 112 -0.74 -19.34 22.45
CA ARG A 112 -1.27 -20.36 23.37
C ARG A 112 -0.77 -21.76 23.03
N ASP A 113 -0.70 -22.12 21.75
CA ASP A 113 -0.21 -23.42 21.29
C ASP A 113 1.29 -23.57 21.65
N ILE A 114 2.11 -22.52 21.50
CA ILE A 114 3.51 -22.50 21.93
C ILE A 114 3.64 -22.61 23.46
N ASN A 115 2.83 -21.87 24.22
CA ASN A 115 2.83 -21.96 25.69
C ASN A 115 2.41 -23.36 26.18
N ALA A 116 1.39 -23.95 25.56
CA ALA A 116 0.93 -25.30 25.87
C ALA A 116 1.99 -26.36 25.52
N ALA A 117 2.71 -26.19 24.41
CA ALA A 117 3.81 -27.07 24.04
C ALA A 117 5.04 -26.93 24.95
N THR A 118 5.25 -25.74 25.54
CA THR A 118 6.46 -25.43 26.33
C THR A 118 6.24 -25.58 27.84
N TYR A 119 4.99 -25.68 28.34
CA TYR A 119 4.64 -25.88 29.75
C TYR A 119 5.42 -25.00 30.76
N GLN A 120 5.78 -23.77 30.39
CA GLN A 120 6.28 -22.79 31.36
C GLN A 120 5.19 -21.76 31.62
N PRO A 121 4.29 -22.00 32.61
CA PRO A 121 3.37 -20.98 33.05
C PRO A 121 4.19 -19.83 33.64
N PHE A 122 3.95 -18.62 33.15
CA PHE A 122 4.50 -17.39 33.73
C PHE A 122 4.32 -17.40 35.25
N THR A 123 5.43 -17.49 36.00
CA THR A 123 5.42 -17.16 37.43
C THR A 123 5.39 -15.65 37.57
N ALA A 124 4.44 -15.17 38.37
CA ALA A 124 4.10 -13.78 38.63
C ALA A 124 5.26 -12.90 39.09
#